data_AF-A0AA35YS86-F1
#
_entry.id   AF-A0AA35YS86-F1
#
_cell.length_a   1.000
_cell.length_b   1.000
_cell.length_c   1.000
_cell.angle_alpha   90.00
_cell.angle_beta   90.00
_cell.angle_gamma   90.00
#
_symmetry.space_group_name_H-M   'P 1'
#
loop_
_entity.id
_entity.type
_entity.pdbx_description
1 polymer ?
#
loop_
_entity_poly.entity_id
_entity_poly.type
_entity_poly.pdbx_seq_one_letter_code
_entity_poly.pdbx_strand_id
1 'polypeptide(L)'
;MTVLPSRSRDIILNLPLGTFEAILSSDALQVPSEDAVYDFVLKWARIHYPKMEERREILTTRLAKCIRFPYMTCKKLRKVMTHDDFDPKFAQEVVLEALFFKAESKSPNKNSNPPRAYELRPVKVIRFKLPRQQCIVYLDLKREECESLFPSGTIYTEVFRFGRKVFSLAVQCIMSQQSVRRFGLLLAMQEKGLGPFKVTYEFAARLKPNKEYSSINKGTHNFTSGKAVGYWIPWNSFICDRSNYFINGVLHLRAVITVIRQPPKRQI
;
A
#
# COMPACT_ATOMS: atom_id res chain seq x y z
N MET A 1 12.44 10.33 18.06
CA MET A 1 11.19 10.07 17.32
C MET A 1 11.43 10.58 15.90
N THR A 2 11.99 9.72 15.05
CA THR A 2 12.67 10.17 13.83
C THR A 2 11.83 9.78 12.62
N VAL A 3 10.83 10.61 12.32
CA VAL A 3 10.22 10.63 10.99
C VAL A 3 11.32 11.07 10.03
N LEU A 4 11.74 10.21 9.10
CA LEU A 4 12.79 10.56 8.14
C LEU A 4 12.25 11.62 7.16
N PRO A 5 12.63 12.91 7.28
CA PRO A 5 12.26 13.93 6.31
C PRO A 5 12.95 13.63 4.98
N SER A 6 12.46 14.21 3.88
CA SER A 6 13.07 14.11 2.54
C SER A 6 14.59 14.40 2.53
N ARG A 7 15.07 15.32 3.38
CA ARG A 7 16.51 15.63 3.59
C ARG A 7 17.33 14.49 4.21
N SER A 8 16.73 13.58 4.98
CA SER A 8 17.45 12.46 5.60
C SER A 8 17.65 11.29 4.65
N ARG A 9 16.84 11.18 3.58
CA ARG A 9 17.03 10.11 2.58
C ARG A 9 18.34 10.30 1.82
N ASP A 10 18.69 11.52 1.47
CA ASP A 10 19.95 11.83 0.78
C ASP A 10 21.16 11.58 1.69
N ILE A 11 21.02 11.83 2.99
CA ILE A 11 22.05 11.47 3.99
C ILE A 11 22.22 9.95 4.06
N ILE A 12 21.11 9.20 4.14
CA ILE A 12 21.15 7.73 4.22
C ILE A 12 21.71 7.11 2.93
N LEU A 13 21.42 7.72 1.77
CA LEU A 13 21.94 7.27 0.48
C LEU A 13 23.46 7.37 0.38
N ASN A 14 24.11 8.19 1.20
CA ASN A 14 25.56 8.35 1.24
C ASN A 14 26.24 7.57 2.37
N LEU A 15 25.49 6.77 3.15
CA LEU A 15 26.06 6.01 4.26
C LEU A 15 26.91 4.82 3.76
N PRO A 16 27.98 4.45 4.48
CA PRO A 16 28.73 3.22 4.24
C PRO A 16 27.85 1.96 4.43
N LEU A 17 28.22 0.88 3.74
CA LEU A 17 27.47 -0.38 3.69
C LEU A 17 27.04 -0.90 5.08
N GLY A 18 27.95 -0.95 6.05
CA GLY A 18 27.65 -1.47 7.38
C GLY A 18 26.61 -0.65 8.15
N THR A 19 26.66 0.68 8.03
CA THR A 19 25.67 1.57 8.65
C THR A 19 24.33 1.47 7.94
N PHE A 20 24.35 1.41 6.60
CA PHE A 20 23.14 1.25 5.80
C PHE A 20 22.41 -0.06 6.14
N GLU A 21 23.14 -1.17 6.24
CA GLU A 21 22.60 -2.46 6.66
C GLU A 21 22.02 -2.43 8.06
N ALA A 22 22.75 -1.88 9.04
CA ALA A 22 22.25 -1.80 10.41
C ALA A 22 20.92 -1.06 10.52
N ILE A 23 20.75 0.03 9.74
CA ILE A 23 19.48 0.75 9.66
C ILE A 23 18.38 -0.14 9.07
N LEU A 24 18.67 -0.84 7.97
CA LEU A 24 17.69 -1.71 7.34
C LEU A 24 17.35 -2.91 8.22
N SER A 25 18.29 -3.56 8.89
CA SER A 25 18.00 -4.72 9.74
C SER A 25 17.07 -4.40 10.92
N SER A 26 16.88 -3.13 11.28
CA SER A 26 15.97 -2.72 12.34
C SER A 26 14.49 -3.05 12.04
N ASP A 27 13.81 -3.64 13.03
CA ASP A 27 12.36 -3.86 13.05
C ASP A 27 11.58 -2.56 13.32
N ALA A 28 12.20 -1.61 14.02
CA ALA A 28 11.62 -0.33 14.40
C ALA A 28 11.70 0.73 13.29
N LEU A 29 12.33 0.39 12.15
CA LEU A 29 12.46 1.27 11.00
C LEU A 29 11.07 1.63 10.45
N GLN A 30 10.73 2.92 10.54
CA GLN A 30 9.48 3.47 10.02
C GLN A 30 9.60 3.64 8.51
N VAL A 31 8.94 2.76 7.77
CA VAL A 31 8.89 2.76 6.31
C VAL A 31 7.45 2.54 5.84
N PRO A 32 7.08 3.11 4.68
CA PRO A 32 5.71 2.99 4.18
C PRO A 32 5.36 1.56 3.73
N SER A 33 6.36 0.77 3.31
CA SER A 33 6.21 -0.66 2.94
C SER A 33 7.58 -1.30 2.69
N GLU A 34 7.66 -2.64 2.67
CA GLU A 34 8.86 -3.35 2.19
C GLU A 34 9.12 -3.12 0.69
N ASP A 35 8.11 -2.77 -0.10
CA ASP A 35 8.30 -2.36 -1.50
C ASP A 35 9.19 -1.11 -1.61
N ALA A 36 9.04 -0.17 -0.66
CA ALA A 36 9.86 1.04 -0.60
C ALA A 36 11.28 0.74 -0.12
N VAL A 37 11.44 -0.22 0.78
CA VAL A 37 12.74 -0.72 1.26
C VAL A 37 13.51 -1.32 0.10
N TYR A 38 12.85 -2.17 -0.69
CA TYR A 38 13.43 -2.75 -1.89
C TYR A 38 13.93 -1.68 -2.88
N ASP A 39 13.09 -0.69 -3.21
CA ASP A 39 13.49 0.38 -4.13
C ASP A 39 14.65 1.22 -3.57
N PHE A 40 14.64 1.45 -2.27
CA PHE A 40 15.67 2.22 -1.59
C PHE A 40 17.02 1.50 -1.56
N VAL A 41 17.01 0.19 -1.29
CA VAL A 41 18.18 -0.68 -1.38
C VAL A 41 18.78 -0.68 -2.78
N LEU A 42 17.96 -0.84 -3.81
CA LEU A 42 18.45 -0.79 -5.20
C LEU A 42 19.05 0.57 -5.56
N LYS A 43 18.41 1.66 -5.12
CA LYS A 43 18.92 3.02 -5.35
C LYS A 43 20.29 3.19 -4.69
N TRP A 44 20.44 2.78 -3.44
CA TRP A 44 21.72 2.85 -2.72
C TRP A 44 22.79 1.98 -3.41
N ALA A 45 22.45 0.74 -3.76
CA ALA A 45 23.40 -0.18 -4.39
C ALA A 45 23.92 0.33 -5.74
N ARG A 46 23.08 1.01 -6.53
CA ARG A 46 23.50 1.63 -7.81
C ARG A 46 24.42 2.84 -7.64
N ILE A 47 24.27 3.58 -6.53
CA ILE A 47 25.13 4.74 -6.22
C ILE A 47 26.52 4.26 -5.81
N HIS A 48 26.61 3.26 -4.93
CA HIS A 48 27.87 2.79 -4.35
C HIS A 48 28.57 1.71 -5.18
N TYR A 49 27.83 0.96 -5.99
CA TYR A 49 28.34 -0.11 -6.85
C TYR A 49 27.84 0.08 -8.29
N PRO A 50 28.50 0.94 -9.09
CA PRO A 50 28.10 1.19 -10.47
C PRO A 50 28.26 -0.04 -11.37
N LYS A 51 29.26 -0.88 -11.09
CA LYS A 51 29.53 -2.12 -11.82
C LYS A 51 28.50 -3.19 -11.46
N MET A 52 27.96 -3.84 -12.48
CA MET A 52 26.86 -4.80 -12.33
C MET A 52 27.22 -6.01 -11.46
N GLU A 53 28.41 -6.57 -11.63
CA GLU A 53 28.84 -7.78 -10.90
C GLU A 53 29.03 -7.50 -9.40
N GLU A 54 29.78 -6.45 -9.06
CA GLU A 54 29.97 -6.02 -7.66
C GLU A 54 28.63 -5.66 -7.00
N ARG A 55 27.73 -5.02 -7.75
CA ARG A 55 26.37 -4.69 -7.26
C ARG A 55 25.55 -5.94 -6.98
N ARG A 56 25.55 -6.92 -7.88
CA ARG A 56 24.85 -8.20 -7.72
C ARG A 56 25.36 -8.98 -6.52
N GLU A 57 26.68 -9.01 -6.33
CA GLU A 57 27.31 -9.68 -5.19
C GLU A 57 26.83 -9.07 -3.87
N ILE A 58 26.92 -7.75 -3.71
CA ILE A 58 26.52 -7.05 -2.48
C ILE A 58 25.01 -7.16 -2.23
N LEU A 59 24.20 -7.05 -3.29
CA LEU A 59 22.75 -7.24 -3.18
C LEU A 59 22.41 -8.64 -2.68
N THR A 60 23.00 -9.67 -3.27
CA THR A 60 22.68 -11.08 -2.98
C THR A 60 23.19 -11.52 -1.62
N THR A 61 24.44 -11.19 -1.29
CA THR A 61 25.12 -11.71 -0.10
C THR A 61 24.70 -10.98 1.18
N ARG A 62 24.38 -9.69 1.09
CA ARG A 62 24.15 -8.84 2.27
C ARG A 62 22.80 -8.11 2.24
N LEU A 63 22.55 -7.26 1.24
CA LEU A 63 21.42 -6.34 1.31
C LEU A 63 20.05 -7.01 1.13
N ALA A 64 19.96 -8.11 0.37
CA ALA A 64 18.71 -8.82 0.15
C ALA A 64 18.15 -9.41 1.45
N LYS A 65 19.02 -9.82 2.38
CA LYS A 65 18.61 -10.32 3.71
C LYS A 65 17.93 -9.23 4.56
N CYS A 66 18.17 -7.97 4.23
CA CYS A 66 17.55 -6.82 4.89
C CYS A 66 16.17 -6.46 4.31
N ILE A 67 15.76 -7.11 3.21
CA ILE A 67 14.46 -6.93 2.57
C ILE A 67 13.57 -8.10 2.99
N ARG A 68 12.41 -7.81 3.58
CA ARG A 68 11.46 -8.88 3.93
C ARG A 68 10.53 -9.17 2.75
N PHE A 69 11.04 -9.91 1.76
CA PHE A 69 10.29 -10.30 0.56
C PHE A 69 8.87 -10.84 0.82
N PRO A 70 8.62 -11.64 1.87
CA PRO A 70 7.27 -12.13 2.16
C PRO A 70 6.23 -11.04 2.45
N TYR A 71 6.64 -9.84 2.84
CA TYR A 71 5.74 -8.71 3.08
C TYR A 71 5.66 -7.73 1.90
N MET A 72 6.41 -7.94 0.82
CA MET A 72 6.31 -7.16 -0.41
C MET A 72 5.00 -7.46 -1.16
N THR A 73 4.58 -6.57 -2.06
CA THR A 73 3.41 -6.81 -2.91
C THR A 73 3.72 -7.85 -3.99
N CYS A 74 2.74 -8.68 -4.38
CA CYS A 74 2.95 -9.65 -5.47
C CYS A 74 3.35 -8.97 -6.80
N LYS A 75 2.92 -7.73 -7.00
CA LYS A 75 3.35 -6.90 -8.14
C LYS A 75 4.85 -6.58 -8.06
N LYS A 76 5.37 -6.23 -6.89
CA LYS A 76 6.79 -5.97 -6.71
C LYS A 76 7.62 -7.25 -6.77
N LEU A 77 7.16 -8.34 -6.15
CA LEU A 77 7.81 -9.65 -6.27
C LEU A 77 7.97 -10.11 -7.73
N ARG A 78 6.97 -9.86 -8.57
CA ARG A 78 7.09 -10.11 -10.02
C ARG A 78 8.21 -9.29 -10.67
N LYS A 79 8.41 -8.04 -10.22
CA LYS A 79 9.52 -7.21 -10.71
C LYS A 79 10.86 -7.75 -10.23
N VAL A 80 10.95 -8.27 -9.00
CA VAL A 80 12.18 -8.91 -8.49
C VAL A 80 12.62 -10.04 -9.44
N MET A 81 11.68 -10.90 -9.86
CA MET A 81 12.00 -12.00 -10.79
C MET A 81 12.59 -11.57 -12.13
N THR A 82 12.30 -10.35 -12.59
CA THR A 82 12.69 -9.87 -13.91
C THR A 82 13.70 -8.72 -13.85
N HIS A 83 14.35 -8.48 -12.71
CA HIS A 83 15.22 -7.33 -12.52
C HIS A 83 16.69 -7.71 -12.67
N ASP A 84 17.42 -6.97 -13.50
CA ASP A 84 18.80 -7.31 -13.88
C ASP A 84 19.80 -7.23 -12.72
N ASP A 85 19.51 -6.43 -11.69
CA ASP A 85 20.40 -6.25 -10.53
C ASP A 85 20.42 -7.45 -9.57
N PHE A 86 19.55 -8.44 -9.74
CA PHE A 86 19.60 -9.69 -9.00
C PHE A 86 20.05 -10.85 -9.90
N ASP A 87 20.75 -11.81 -9.29
CA ASP A 87 20.97 -13.10 -9.95
C ASP A 87 19.61 -13.79 -10.20
N PRO A 88 19.35 -14.33 -11.40
CA PRO A 88 18.06 -14.94 -11.73
C PRO A 88 17.68 -16.11 -10.81
N LYS A 89 18.64 -16.94 -10.39
CA LYS A 89 18.36 -18.07 -9.49
C LYS A 89 17.99 -17.56 -8.10
N PHE A 90 18.75 -16.60 -7.59
CA PHE A 90 18.46 -15.96 -6.32
C PHE A 90 17.08 -15.28 -6.33
N ALA A 91 16.77 -14.50 -7.37
CA ALA A 91 15.49 -13.82 -7.50
C ALA A 91 14.31 -14.81 -7.55
N GLN A 92 14.49 -15.95 -8.21
CA GLN A 92 13.48 -17.00 -8.25
C GLN A 92 13.25 -17.62 -6.86
N GLU A 93 14.32 -17.94 -6.14
CA GLU A 93 14.27 -18.53 -4.80
C GLU A 93 13.50 -17.64 -3.81
N VAL A 94 13.91 -16.38 -3.67
CA VAL A 94 13.28 -15.45 -2.71
C VAL A 94 11.82 -15.14 -3.05
N VAL A 95 11.47 -15.11 -4.34
CA VAL A 95 10.08 -14.87 -4.77
C VAL A 95 9.21 -16.08 -4.52
N LEU A 96 9.70 -17.29 -4.79
CA LEU A 96 8.96 -18.52 -4.50
C LEU A 96 8.71 -18.65 -2.99
N GLU A 97 9.73 -18.45 -2.17
CA GLU A 97 9.61 -18.48 -0.71
C GLU A 97 8.57 -17.45 -0.21
N ALA A 98 8.64 -16.22 -0.71
CA ALA A 98 7.69 -15.17 -0.38
C ALA A 98 6.24 -15.53 -0.78
N LEU A 99 6.05 -16.21 -1.92
CA LEU A 99 4.73 -16.65 -2.38
C LEU A 99 4.21 -17.82 -1.54
N PHE A 100 5.05 -18.79 -1.17
CA PHE A 100 4.69 -19.88 -0.26
C PHE A 100 4.26 -19.33 1.11
N PHE A 101 5.05 -18.43 1.70
CA PHE A 101 4.69 -17.77 2.96
C PHE A 101 3.31 -17.09 2.89
N LYS A 102 3.02 -16.37 1.80
CA LYS A 102 1.72 -15.73 1.59
C LYS A 102 0.57 -16.72 1.40
N ALA A 103 0.84 -17.91 0.88
CA ALA A 103 -0.15 -18.98 0.72
C ALA A 103 -0.44 -19.70 2.04
N GLU A 104 0.60 -19.93 2.85
CA GLU A 104 0.57 -20.70 4.11
C GLU A 104 0.11 -19.90 5.34
N SER A 105 -0.12 -18.59 5.22
CA SER A 105 -0.41 -17.66 6.31
C SER A 105 -1.77 -17.88 7.04
N LYS A 106 -2.02 -19.09 7.53
CA LYS A 106 -2.93 -19.41 8.65
C LYS A 106 -2.18 -19.56 9.98
N SER A 107 -0.84 -19.64 9.98
CA SER A 107 0.00 -19.55 11.17
C SER A 107 1.40 -19.06 10.78
N PRO A 108 1.90 -17.93 11.32
CA PRO A 108 3.27 -17.52 11.06
C PRO A 108 4.24 -18.54 11.66
N ASN A 109 5.07 -19.16 10.82
CA ASN A 109 6.21 -19.96 11.26
C ASN A 109 7.12 -19.12 12.16
N LYS A 110 7.63 -19.72 13.24
CA LYS A 110 8.49 -19.06 14.25
C LYS A 110 9.84 -18.54 13.71
N ASN A 111 10.19 -18.87 12.46
CA ASN A 111 11.49 -18.56 11.85
C ASN A 111 11.44 -17.40 10.83
N SER A 112 10.28 -16.79 10.63
CA SER A 112 10.15 -15.66 9.70
C SER A 112 10.36 -14.34 10.42
N ASN A 113 11.20 -13.45 9.87
CA ASN A 113 11.36 -12.10 10.40
C ASN A 113 9.97 -11.44 10.58
N PRO A 114 9.70 -10.81 11.74
CA PRO A 114 8.42 -10.15 11.97
C PRO A 114 8.23 -9.01 10.97
N PRO A 115 6.98 -8.61 10.67
CA PRO A 115 6.75 -7.41 9.88
C PRO A 115 7.37 -6.20 10.59
N ARG A 116 7.95 -5.24 9.85
CA ARG A 116 8.35 -3.95 10.45
C ARG A 116 7.14 -3.22 10.99
N ALA A 117 7.40 -2.23 11.84
CA ALA A 117 6.45 -1.17 12.14
C ALA A 117 6.20 -0.32 10.87
N TYR A 118 5.44 -0.85 9.92
CA TYR A 118 4.97 -0.10 8.77
C TYR A 118 4.11 1.06 9.27
N GLU A 119 4.28 2.24 8.70
CA GLU A 119 3.41 3.39 8.96
C GLU A 119 2.03 3.09 8.35
N LEU A 120 1.22 2.27 9.03
CA LEU A 120 -0.19 2.14 8.71
C LEU A 120 -0.84 3.47 9.04
N ARG A 121 -1.36 4.15 8.02
CA ARG A 121 -1.95 5.47 8.21
C ARG A 121 -3.20 5.34 9.10
N PRO A 122 -3.25 6.01 10.26
CA PRO A 122 -4.45 6.02 11.07
C PRO A 122 -5.60 6.61 10.29
N VAL A 123 -6.79 6.06 10.49
CA VAL A 123 -8.01 6.53 9.82
C VAL A 123 -9.08 6.90 10.84
N LYS A 124 -9.76 8.03 10.59
CA LYS A 124 -10.93 8.40 11.39
C LYS A 124 -12.13 7.64 10.87
N VAL A 125 -12.71 6.80 11.71
CA VAL A 125 -13.85 5.94 11.35
C VAL A 125 -15.08 6.28 12.19
N ILE A 126 -16.17 6.65 11.53
CA ILE A 126 -17.47 6.89 12.15
C ILE A 126 -18.43 5.78 11.74
N ARG A 127 -19.15 5.21 12.70
CA ARG A 127 -20.03 4.07 12.48
C ARG A 127 -21.45 4.40 12.91
N PHE A 128 -22.41 4.01 12.09
CA PHE A 128 -23.82 4.17 12.38
C PHE A 128 -24.49 2.79 12.33
N LYS A 129 -25.35 2.51 13.32
CA LYS A 129 -26.16 1.28 13.37
C LYS A 129 -27.56 1.51 12.79
N LEU A 130 -28.12 2.71 12.95
CA LEU A 130 -29.45 3.13 12.53
C LEU A 130 -29.40 4.49 11.82
N PRO A 131 -30.33 4.80 10.89
CA PRO A 131 -31.35 3.91 10.33
C PRO A 131 -30.77 2.87 9.36
N ARG A 132 -29.52 3.09 8.89
CA ARG A 132 -28.77 2.18 8.03
C ARG A 132 -27.44 1.84 8.70
N GLN A 133 -27.02 0.60 8.58
CA GLN A 133 -25.68 0.21 9.01
C GLN A 133 -24.68 0.77 8.00
N GLN A 134 -23.99 1.85 8.38
CA GLN A 134 -23.01 2.53 7.53
C GLN A 134 -21.71 2.83 8.29
N CYS A 135 -20.62 2.85 7.55
CA CYS A 135 -19.27 3.21 7.99
C CYS A 135 -18.79 4.39 7.14
N ILE A 136 -18.28 5.43 7.77
CA ILE A 136 -17.64 6.56 7.09
C ILE A 136 -16.19 6.60 7.53
N VAL A 137 -15.28 6.54 6.58
CA VAL A 137 -13.84 6.57 6.80
C VAL A 137 -13.29 7.83 6.16
N TYR A 138 -12.54 8.61 6.93
CA TYR A 138 -11.83 9.79 6.45
C TYR A 138 -10.33 9.50 6.37
N LEU A 139 -9.72 9.96 5.29
CA LEU A 139 -8.30 9.82 5.03
C LEU A 139 -7.77 11.11 4.42
N ASP A 140 -6.83 11.73 5.12
CA ASP A 140 -6.15 12.94 4.64
C ASP A 140 -4.69 12.61 4.31
N LEU A 141 -4.25 13.04 3.14
CA LEU A 141 -2.89 12.86 2.64
C LEU A 141 -2.33 14.18 2.15
N LYS A 142 -1.10 14.51 2.53
CA LYS A 142 -0.41 15.67 1.96
C LYS A 142 -0.01 15.40 0.51
N ARG A 143 0.16 16.46 -0.26
CA ARG A 143 0.57 16.38 -1.67
C ARG A 143 1.89 15.64 -1.83
N GLU A 144 2.86 15.89 -0.96
CA GLU A 144 4.18 15.26 -1.00
C GLU A 144 4.09 13.76 -0.70
N GLU A 145 3.16 13.35 0.18
CA GLU A 145 2.88 11.93 0.45
C GLU A 145 2.33 11.25 -0.81
N CYS A 146 1.44 11.94 -1.54
CA CYS A 146 0.91 11.45 -2.80
C CYS A 146 1.99 11.39 -3.89
N GLU A 147 2.81 12.43 -4.06
CA GLU A 147 3.92 12.46 -5.01
C GLU A 147 4.92 11.32 -4.79
N SER A 148 5.17 10.96 -3.54
CA SER A 148 6.05 9.84 -3.18
C SER A 148 5.58 8.47 -3.67
N LEU A 149 4.31 8.34 -4.08
CA LEU A 149 3.81 7.12 -4.71
C LEU A 149 4.32 6.96 -6.15
N PHE A 150 4.81 8.00 -6.81
CA PHE A 150 5.31 7.89 -8.17
C PHE A 150 6.68 7.18 -8.22
N PRO A 151 6.94 6.30 -9.22
CA PRO A 151 6.05 5.86 -10.28
C PRO A 151 5.17 4.66 -9.87
N SER A 152 5.44 4.02 -8.73
CA SER A 152 4.71 2.83 -8.27
C SER A 152 4.85 2.58 -6.77
N GLY A 153 4.04 3.26 -5.95
CA GLY A 153 3.96 3.10 -4.51
C GLY A 153 2.57 2.72 -4.02
N THR A 154 2.47 2.38 -2.74
CA THR A 154 1.21 2.13 -2.03
C THR A 154 1.31 2.66 -0.60
N ILE A 155 0.27 3.34 -0.14
CA ILE A 155 0.04 3.67 1.28
C ILE A 155 -1.12 2.81 1.75
N TYR A 156 -0.90 2.06 2.83
CA TYR A 156 -1.94 1.29 3.50
C TYR A 156 -2.45 2.04 4.73
N THR A 157 -3.76 2.04 4.94
CA THR A 157 -4.33 2.51 6.19
C THR A 157 -4.36 1.40 7.22
N GLU A 158 -4.50 1.77 8.49
CA GLU A 158 -4.96 0.85 9.51
C GLU A 158 -6.26 0.16 9.09
N VAL A 159 -6.43 -1.06 9.58
CA VAL A 159 -7.65 -1.83 9.36
C VAL A 159 -8.77 -1.30 10.25
N PHE A 160 -10.00 -1.38 9.76
CA PHE A 160 -11.18 -1.01 10.53
C PHE A 160 -12.25 -2.10 10.42
N ARG A 161 -12.90 -2.37 11.56
CA ARG A 161 -14.03 -3.29 11.62
C ARG A 161 -15.32 -2.61 11.20
N PHE A 162 -16.11 -3.29 10.38
CA PHE A 162 -17.46 -2.89 10.02
C PHE A 162 -18.35 -4.12 9.81
N GLY A 163 -19.46 -4.20 10.55
CA GLY A 163 -20.21 -5.45 10.67
C GLY A 163 -19.34 -6.52 11.35
N ARG A 164 -19.33 -7.75 10.80
CA ARG A 164 -18.45 -8.85 11.21
C ARG A 164 -17.21 -8.98 10.30
N LYS A 165 -16.81 -7.89 9.66
CA LYS A 165 -15.77 -7.89 8.63
C LYS A 165 -14.69 -6.87 8.93
N VAL A 166 -13.47 -7.18 8.54
CA VAL A 166 -12.31 -6.26 8.60
C VAL A 166 -12.01 -5.71 7.21
N PHE A 167 -11.87 -4.40 7.12
CA PHE A 167 -11.56 -3.66 5.91
C PHE A 167 -10.30 -2.81 6.09
N SER A 168 -9.71 -2.39 4.97
CA SER A 168 -8.69 -1.33 4.94
C SER A 168 -8.88 -0.47 3.70
N LEU A 169 -8.39 0.77 3.76
CA LEU A 169 -8.16 1.57 2.57
C LEU A 169 -6.70 1.42 2.13
N ALA A 170 -6.47 1.56 0.84
CA ALA A 170 -5.14 1.69 0.27
C ALA A 170 -5.14 2.75 -0.83
N VAL A 171 -4.07 3.53 -0.88
CA VAL A 171 -3.84 4.51 -1.94
C VAL A 171 -2.64 4.07 -2.75
N GLN A 172 -2.76 4.06 -4.08
CA GLN A 172 -1.75 3.47 -4.96
C GLN A 172 -1.44 4.34 -6.17
N CYS A 173 -0.19 4.27 -6.62
CA CYS A 173 0.17 4.62 -7.99
C CYS A 173 0.47 3.33 -8.75
N ILE A 174 -0.27 3.04 -9.82
CA ILE A 174 0.00 1.89 -10.68
C ILE A 174 0.09 2.32 -12.15
N MET A 175 0.85 1.55 -12.93
CA MET A 175 0.79 1.63 -14.38
C MET A 175 -0.41 0.82 -14.85
N SER A 176 -1.29 1.44 -15.63
CA SER A 176 -2.38 0.75 -16.31
C SER A 176 -1.87 -0.06 -17.49
N GLN A 177 -2.73 -0.92 -18.05
CA GLN A 177 -2.41 -1.71 -19.25
C GLN A 177 -2.08 -0.86 -20.49
N GLN A 178 -2.55 0.40 -20.53
CA GLN A 178 -2.26 1.36 -21.60
C GLN A 178 -0.98 2.18 -21.33
N SER A 179 -0.10 1.71 -20.45
CA SER A 179 1.12 2.44 -20.01
C SER A 179 0.88 3.80 -19.33
N VAL A 180 -0.36 4.19 -19.07
CA VAL A 180 -0.70 5.41 -18.33
C VAL A 180 -0.64 5.15 -16.83
N ARG A 181 0.07 6.00 -16.08
CA ARG A 181 0.12 5.96 -14.61
C ARG A 181 -1.20 6.47 -14.03
N ARG A 182 -1.70 5.81 -12.98
CA ARG A 182 -2.97 6.15 -12.33
C ARG A 182 -2.80 6.18 -10.82
N PHE A 183 -3.36 7.22 -10.22
CA PHE A 183 -3.65 7.27 -8.80
C PHE A 183 -4.92 6.47 -8.53
N GLY A 184 -4.98 5.70 -7.44
CA GLY A 184 -6.23 5.05 -7.04
C GLY A 184 -6.40 4.92 -5.54
N LEU A 185 -7.65 5.01 -5.11
CA LEU A 185 -8.08 4.66 -3.76
C LEU A 185 -8.85 3.35 -3.84
N LEU A 186 -8.48 2.40 -2.99
CA LEU A 186 -9.06 1.08 -2.92
C LEU A 186 -9.61 0.81 -1.52
N LEU A 187 -10.76 0.15 -1.48
CA LEU A 187 -11.34 -0.47 -0.31
C LEU A 187 -11.20 -1.99 -0.46
N ALA A 188 -10.52 -2.62 0.49
CA ALA A 188 -10.28 -4.06 0.50
C ALA A 188 -10.91 -4.71 1.74
N MET A 189 -11.46 -5.91 1.57
CA MET A 189 -11.85 -6.78 2.69
C MET A 189 -10.70 -7.74 3.00
N GLN A 190 -10.23 -7.74 4.24
CA GLN A 190 -9.03 -8.47 4.66
C GLN A 190 -9.31 -9.92 5.06
N GLU A 191 -10.50 -10.21 5.61
CA GLU A 191 -10.79 -11.54 6.16
C GLU A 191 -11.12 -12.58 5.08
N LYS A 192 -10.44 -13.73 5.17
CA LYS A 192 -10.73 -14.94 4.40
C LYS A 192 -11.85 -15.75 5.10
N GLY A 193 -12.74 -16.38 4.32
CA GLY A 193 -13.64 -17.43 4.82
C GLY A 193 -15.01 -16.99 5.38
N LEU A 194 -15.23 -15.72 5.67
CA LEU A 194 -16.58 -15.23 5.97
C LEU A 194 -17.30 -14.97 4.64
N GLY A 195 -18.44 -15.60 4.39
CA GLY A 195 -19.21 -15.55 3.14
C GLY A 195 -19.46 -14.15 2.55
N PRO A 196 -19.97 -14.06 1.31
CA PRO A 196 -20.09 -12.82 0.55
C PRO A 196 -20.72 -11.67 1.35
N PHE A 197 -20.09 -10.49 1.31
CA PHE A 197 -20.57 -9.30 2.03
C PHE A 197 -20.93 -8.19 1.04
N LYS A 198 -22.24 -8.02 0.82
CA LYS A 198 -22.78 -7.08 -0.15
C LYS A 198 -22.97 -5.69 0.46
N VAL A 199 -22.33 -4.69 -0.12
CA VAL A 199 -22.39 -3.29 0.33
C VAL A 199 -22.58 -2.36 -0.85
N THR A 200 -23.18 -1.19 -0.58
CA THR A 200 -22.92 -0.01 -1.41
C THR A 200 -21.70 0.71 -0.87
N TYR A 201 -20.94 1.31 -1.77
CA TYR A 201 -19.79 2.14 -1.41
C TYR A 201 -19.86 3.47 -2.18
N GLU A 202 -19.33 4.51 -1.56
CA GLU A 202 -19.11 5.82 -2.17
C GLU A 202 -17.73 6.32 -1.78
N PHE A 203 -16.90 6.63 -2.76
CA PHE A 203 -15.67 7.38 -2.59
C PHE A 203 -15.92 8.84 -2.98
N ALA A 204 -15.49 9.75 -2.13
CA ALA A 204 -15.64 11.18 -2.32
C ALA A 204 -14.36 11.91 -1.92
N ALA A 205 -14.15 13.11 -2.48
CA ALA A 205 -13.09 14.01 -2.05
C ALA A 205 -13.60 15.45 -1.94
N ARG A 206 -12.89 16.28 -1.18
CA ARG A 206 -13.11 17.72 -1.23
C ARG A 206 -12.42 18.28 -2.47
N LEU A 207 -13.20 18.89 -3.36
CA LEU A 207 -12.71 19.52 -4.59
C LEU A 207 -12.74 21.05 -4.52
N LYS A 208 -13.33 21.59 -3.45
CA LYS A 208 -13.48 23.03 -3.20
C LYS A 208 -13.20 23.33 -1.73
N PRO A 209 -12.74 24.56 -1.40
CA PRO A 209 -12.47 24.96 -0.01
C PRO A 209 -13.70 25.00 0.92
N ASN A 210 -14.91 24.82 0.39
CA ASN A 210 -16.17 24.91 1.13
C ASN A 210 -16.44 23.73 2.10
N LYS A 211 -15.43 22.89 2.37
CA LYS A 211 -15.47 21.71 3.26
C LYS A 211 -16.41 20.57 2.83
N GLU A 212 -17.10 20.70 1.69
CA GLU A 212 -18.01 19.69 1.17
C GLU A 212 -17.28 18.60 0.38
N TYR A 213 -17.79 17.37 0.48
CA TYR A 213 -17.28 16.23 -0.27
C TYR A 213 -18.10 16.03 -1.54
N SER A 214 -17.43 15.98 -2.69
CA SER A 214 -18.00 15.61 -3.97
C SER A 214 -17.78 14.13 -4.24
N SER A 215 -18.84 13.42 -4.61
CA SER A 215 -18.77 11.99 -4.97
C SER A 215 -17.91 11.80 -6.22
N ILE A 216 -16.87 10.98 -6.11
CA ILE A 216 -15.98 10.60 -7.23
C ILE A 216 -16.47 9.31 -7.88
N ASN A 217 -16.79 8.32 -7.07
CA ASN A 217 -17.19 7.01 -7.55
C ASN A 217 -18.11 6.33 -6.53
N LYS A 218 -19.16 5.68 -7.00
CA LYS A 218 -20.08 4.93 -6.15
C LYS A 218 -20.54 3.68 -6.87
N GLY A 219 -20.90 2.67 -6.10
CA GLY A 219 -21.41 1.43 -6.67
C GLY A 219 -21.88 0.44 -5.62
N THR A 220 -22.24 -0.74 -6.10
CA THR A 220 -22.51 -1.90 -5.26
C THR A 220 -21.39 -2.90 -5.49
N HIS A 221 -20.86 -3.47 -4.41
CA HIS A 221 -19.86 -4.53 -4.49
C HIS A 221 -20.23 -5.69 -3.58
N ASN A 222 -19.99 -6.90 -4.06
CA ASN A 222 -20.11 -8.11 -3.26
C ASN A 222 -18.70 -8.59 -2.88
N PHE A 223 -18.25 -8.22 -1.68
CA PHE A 223 -16.92 -8.58 -1.22
C PHE A 223 -16.85 -10.09 -0.96
N THR A 224 -15.98 -10.76 -1.72
CA THR A 224 -15.46 -12.09 -1.42
C THR A 224 -14.01 -11.96 -0.96
N SER A 225 -13.52 -12.92 -0.17
CA SER A 225 -12.16 -12.95 0.36
C SER A 225 -11.11 -12.45 -0.65
N GLY A 226 -10.30 -11.47 -0.25
CA GLY A 226 -9.17 -10.95 -1.04
C GLY A 226 -9.53 -10.05 -2.23
N LYS A 227 -10.80 -9.66 -2.41
CA LYS A 227 -11.20 -8.68 -3.43
C LYS A 227 -11.20 -7.26 -2.87
N ALA A 228 -10.81 -6.33 -3.75
CA ALA A 228 -10.86 -4.90 -3.50
C ALA A 228 -11.66 -4.20 -4.60
N VAL A 229 -12.24 -3.05 -4.26
CA VAL A 229 -12.93 -2.14 -5.17
C VAL A 229 -12.35 -0.76 -4.98
N GLY A 230 -12.21 0.00 -6.06
CA GLY A 230 -11.60 1.30 -6.02
C GLY A 230 -11.91 2.11 -7.26
N TYR A 231 -11.43 3.34 -7.26
CA TYR A 231 -11.45 4.21 -8.44
C TYR A 231 -10.03 4.58 -8.84
N TRP A 232 -9.86 4.95 -10.11
CA TRP A 232 -8.58 5.31 -10.69
C TRP A 232 -8.68 6.63 -11.43
N ILE A 233 -7.70 7.51 -11.23
CA ILE A 233 -7.58 8.81 -11.90
C ILE A 233 -6.23 8.84 -12.64
N PRO A 234 -6.17 9.34 -13.89
CA PRO A 234 -4.89 9.58 -14.56
C PRO A 234 -3.96 10.42 -13.70
N TRP A 235 -2.71 9.96 -13.52
CA TRP A 235 -1.75 10.55 -12.61
C TRP A 235 -1.52 12.04 -12.89
N ASN A 236 -1.34 12.39 -14.17
CA ASN A 236 -1.06 13.76 -14.59
C ASN A 236 -2.23 14.71 -14.31
N SER A 237 -3.47 14.23 -14.41
CA SER A 237 -4.65 15.02 -14.05
C SER A 237 -4.84 15.14 -12.54
N PHE A 238 -4.43 14.11 -11.79
CA PHE A 238 -4.52 14.10 -10.35
C PHE A 238 -3.49 15.03 -9.69
N ILE A 239 -2.22 14.97 -10.11
CA ILE A 239 -1.11 15.63 -9.41
C ILE A 239 -0.78 17.03 -9.94
N CYS A 240 -1.35 17.49 -11.06
CA CYS A 240 -0.98 18.79 -11.64
C CYS A 240 -1.23 19.98 -10.71
N ASP A 241 -0.54 21.10 -10.92
CA ASP A 241 -0.64 22.29 -10.06
C ASP A 241 -2.01 22.96 -10.07
N ARG A 242 -2.80 22.70 -11.12
CA ARG A 242 -4.19 23.16 -11.23
C ARG A 242 -5.19 22.12 -10.75
N SER A 243 -4.74 21.08 -10.05
CA SER A 243 -5.60 20.00 -9.56
C SER A 243 -6.49 20.49 -8.43
N ASN A 244 -7.80 20.32 -8.61
CA ASN A 244 -8.80 20.65 -7.59
C ASN A 244 -8.79 19.68 -6.40
N TYR A 245 -8.02 18.58 -6.47
CA TYR A 245 -7.99 17.56 -5.40
C TYR A 245 -7.22 18.02 -4.15
N PHE A 246 -6.33 19.00 -4.28
CA PHE A 246 -5.49 19.47 -3.18
C PHE A 246 -5.96 20.83 -2.69
N ILE A 247 -6.47 20.88 -1.46
CA ILE A 247 -6.84 22.12 -0.79
C ILE A 247 -5.75 22.42 0.22
N ASN A 248 -5.04 23.54 0.04
CA ASN A 248 -3.89 23.91 0.86
C ASN A 248 -2.83 22.77 0.94
N GLY A 249 -2.59 22.10 -0.18
CA GLY A 249 -1.63 20.99 -0.27
C GLY A 249 -2.11 19.67 0.35
N VAL A 250 -3.38 19.55 0.74
CA VAL A 250 -3.93 18.33 1.34
C VAL A 250 -5.05 17.75 0.49
N LEU A 251 -4.96 16.46 0.21
CA LEU A 251 -6.02 15.63 -0.35
C LEU A 251 -6.91 15.13 0.78
N HIS A 252 -8.20 15.48 0.74
CA HIS A 252 -9.19 15.03 1.72
C HIS A 252 -10.12 13.99 1.11
N LEU A 253 -9.99 12.74 1.54
CA LEU A 253 -10.79 11.61 1.05
C LEU A 253 -11.84 11.17 2.08
N ARG A 254 -12.95 10.66 1.56
CA ARG A 254 -14.01 10.02 2.33
C ARG A 254 -14.47 8.75 1.62
N ALA A 255 -14.53 7.65 2.34
CA ALA A 255 -15.18 6.42 1.89
C ALA A 255 -16.41 6.15 2.77
N VAL A 256 -17.58 6.01 2.16
CA VAL A 256 -18.81 5.59 2.82
C VAL A 256 -19.11 4.16 2.39
N ILE A 257 -19.42 3.29 3.35
CA ILE A 257 -19.73 1.88 3.13
C ILE A 257 -21.07 1.61 3.82
N THR A 258 -22.06 1.13 3.09
CA THR A 258 -23.39 0.83 3.65
C THR A 258 -23.76 -0.61 3.37
N VAL A 259 -24.23 -1.32 4.40
CA VAL A 259 -24.70 -2.70 4.24
C VAL A 259 -26.01 -2.71 3.46
N ILE A 260 -26.07 -3.54 2.42
CA ILE A 260 -27.33 -3.85 1.75
C ILE A 260 -28.00 -4.96 2.55
N ARG A 261 -29.05 -4.63 3.31
CA ARG A 261 -29.88 -5.66 3.95
C ARG A 261 -30.60 -6.43 2.84
N GLN A 262 -30.45 -7.75 2.81
CA GLN A 262 -31.36 -8.60 2.05
C GLN A 262 -32.70 -8.62 2.80
N PRO A 263 -33.85 -8.50 2.09
CA PRO A 263 -35.13 -8.75 2.73
C PRO A 263 -35.15 -10.17 3.29
N PRO A 264 -35.82 -10.43 4.44
CA PRO A 264 -35.96 -11.77 4.96
C PRO A 264 -36.57 -12.66 3.87
N LYS A 265 -35.93 -13.80 3.59
CA LYS A 265 -36.54 -14.83 2.74
C LYS A 265 -37.84 -15.23 3.42
N ARG A 266 -38.99 -14.93 2.80
CA ARG A 266 -40.27 -15.52 3.20
C ARG A 266 -40.08 -17.03 3.05
N GLN A 267 -40.09 -17.76 4.16
CA GLN A 267 -40.33 -19.20 4.12
C GLN A 267 -41.79 -19.34 3.66
N ILE A 268 -41.96 -19.99 2.50
CA ILE A 268 -43.25 -20.53 2.06
C ILE A 268 -43.34 -21.93 2.65
#